data_AF-A0A2U3XZK2-F1
#
_entry.id   AF-A0A2U3XZK2-F1
#
_cell.length_a   1.000
_cell.length_b   1.000
_cell.length_c   1.000
_cell.angle_alpha   90.00
_cell.angle_beta   90.00
_cell.angle_gamma   90.00
#
_symmetry.space_group_name_H-M   'P 1'
#
loop_
_entity.id
_entity.type
_entity.pdbx_description
1 polymer ?
#
loop_
_entity_poly.entity_id
_entity_poly.type
_entity_poly.pdbx_seq_one_letter_code
_entity_poly.pdbx_strand_id
1 'polypeptide(L)'
;MRPVTVLALLALVALFLAGAADAKPSGAESRRGAAFVSKQEGSEVVRRLRRYLDSWDSWLGAPAPYPDPLELKREVCELNPHCDELADHIGFRDAYQRFYGTV
;
A
#
# COMPACT_ATOMS: atom_id res chain seq x y z
N MET A 1 -80.72 -3.43 0.58
CA MET A 1 -79.50 -3.39 -0.26
C MET A 1 -78.75 -2.06 -0.18
N ARG A 2 -79.43 -0.91 -0.19
CA ARG A 2 -78.81 0.43 -0.09
C ARG A 2 -77.89 0.71 1.12
N PRO A 3 -78.17 0.24 2.35
CA PRO A 3 -77.26 0.53 3.47
C PRO A 3 -75.97 -0.29 3.40
N VAL A 4 -76.04 -1.52 2.86
CA VAL A 4 -74.88 -2.40 2.71
C VAL A 4 -73.90 -1.85 1.67
N THR A 5 -74.42 -1.30 0.57
CA THR A 5 -73.59 -0.65 -0.44
C THR A 5 -72.93 0.63 0.07
N VAL A 6 -73.62 1.41 0.93
CA VAL A 6 -73.04 2.61 1.55
C VAL A 6 -71.93 2.24 2.54
N LEU A 7 -72.13 1.20 3.35
CA LEU A 7 -71.10 0.68 4.25
C LEU A 7 -69.88 0.15 3.49
N ALA A 8 -70.07 -0.55 2.39
CA ALA A 8 -68.99 -1.04 1.54
C ALA A 8 -68.18 0.11 0.91
N LEU A 9 -68.85 1.17 0.45
CA LEU A 9 -68.18 2.36 -0.10
C LEU A 9 -67.40 3.12 0.97
N LEU A 10 -67.95 3.27 2.18
CA LEU A 10 -67.26 3.90 3.30
C LEU A 10 -66.02 3.10 3.73
N ALA A 11 -66.11 1.77 3.75
CA ALA A 11 -64.98 0.90 4.05
C ALA A 11 -63.86 1.03 2.99
N LEU A 12 -64.22 1.08 1.70
CA LEU A 12 -63.26 1.31 0.61
C LEU A 12 -62.57 2.68 0.73
N VAL A 13 -63.33 3.75 0.99
CA VAL A 13 -62.76 5.10 1.18
C VAL A 13 -61.79 5.13 2.38
N ALA A 14 -62.13 4.49 3.49
CA ALA A 14 -61.24 4.38 4.64
C ALA A 14 -59.94 3.61 4.30
N LEU A 15 -60.04 2.54 3.49
CA LEU A 15 -58.89 1.75 3.03
C LEU A 15 -57.97 2.55 2.09
N PHE A 16 -58.53 3.35 1.17
CA PHE A 16 -57.74 4.22 0.29
C PHE A 16 -57.03 5.34 1.06
N LEU A 17 -57.69 5.94 2.05
CA LEU A 17 -57.10 7.00 2.88
C LEU A 17 -56.03 6.44 3.83
N ALA A 18 -56.21 5.23 4.36
CA ALA A 18 -55.21 4.55 5.19
C ALA A 18 -54.00 4.06 4.36
N GLY A 19 -54.23 3.53 3.16
CA GLY A 19 -53.17 3.07 2.25
C GLY A 19 -52.31 4.21 1.68
N ALA A 20 -52.85 5.43 1.57
CA ALA A 20 -52.08 6.61 1.17
C ALA A 20 -51.19 7.16 2.30
N ALA A 21 -51.45 6.81 3.56
CA ALA A 21 -50.67 7.25 4.72
C ALA A 21 -49.49 6.31 5.07
N ASP A 22 -49.47 5.09 4.54
CA ASP A 22 -48.33 4.15 4.65
C ASP A 22 -47.42 4.18 3.40
N ALA A 23 -47.57 5.21 2.56
CA ALA A 23 -46.54 5.57 1.59
C ALA A 23 -45.43 6.34 2.31
N LYS A 24 -44.60 5.64 3.09
CA LYS A 24 -43.30 6.19 3.48
C LYS A 24 -42.42 6.25 2.22
N PRO A 25 -41.99 7.44 1.74
CA PRO A 25 -41.05 7.52 0.65
C PRO A 25 -39.65 7.23 1.18
N SER A 26 -38.76 6.76 0.31
CA SER A 26 -37.33 6.44 0.54
C SER A 26 -37.07 5.06 1.17
N GLY A 27 -36.14 4.24 0.68
CA GLY A 27 -35.08 4.52 -0.27
C GLY A 27 -35.14 3.59 -1.46
N ALA A 28 -34.88 4.15 -2.63
CA ALA A 28 -34.01 3.43 -3.54
C ALA A 28 -32.73 3.11 -2.76
N GLU A 29 -32.56 1.89 -2.26
CA GLU A 29 -31.25 1.25 -2.30
C GLU A 29 -31.01 0.90 -3.79
N SER A 30 -30.88 1.90 -4.67
CA SER A 30 -29.56 2.44 -4.97
C SER A 30 -28.49 1.38 -4.74
N ARG A 31 -28.39 0.49 -5.72
CA ARG A 31 -27.16 0.19 -6.45
C ARG A 31 -26.17 1.39 -6.46
N ARG A 32 -25.66 1.76 -5.27
CA ARG A 32 -24.67 2.80 -4.97
C ARG A 32 -23.73 2.37 -3.84
N GLY A 33 -23.91 1.19 -3.27
CA GLY A 33 -22.99 0.63 -2.26
C GLY A 33 -21.74 -0.04 -2.83
N ALA A 34 -21.72 -0.42 -4.11
CA ALA A 34 -20.57 -1.11 -4.71
C ALA A 34 -19.50 -0.16 -5.29
N ALA A 35 -19.82 1.13 -5.45
CA ALA A 35 -18.93 2.12 -6.06
C ALA A 35 -18.18 3.00 -5.05
N PHE A 36 -18.59 2.97 -3.77
CA PHE A 36 -17.95 3.72 -2.70
C PHE A 36 -17.54 2.73 -1.62
N VAL A 37 -16.26 2.38 -1.63
CA VAL A 37 -15.60 1.67 -0.53
C VAL A 37 -15.87 2.44 0.76
N SER A 38 -16.25 1.76 1.83
CA SER A 38 -16.53 2.42 3.10
C SER A 38 -15.30 3.19 3.59
N LYS A 39 -15.49 4.30 4.29
CA LYS A 39 -14.38 5.14 4.80
C LYS A 39 -13.35 4.34 5.62
N GLN A 40 -13.81 3.27 6.28
CA GLN A 40 -12.99 2.38 7.09
C GLN A 40 -12.13 1.43 6.23
N GLU A 41 -12.68 0.89 5.15
CA GLU A 41 -11.93 0.06 4.21
C GLU A 41 -10.90 0.89 3.43
N GLY A 42 -11.26 2.13 3.05
CA GLY A 42 -10.34 3.06 2.40
C GLY A 42 -9.16 3.45 3.28
N SER A 43 -9.39 3.67 4.59
CA SER A 43 -8.31 3.99 5.53
C SER A 43 -7.39 2.81 5.80
N GLU A 44 -7.90 1.58 5.78
CA GLU A 44 -7.11 0.35 5.88
C GLU A 44 -6.15 0.16 4.69
N VAL A 45 -6.60 0.46 3.46
CA VAL A 45 -5.73 0.37 2.27
C VAL A 45 -4.58 1.37 2.35
N VAL A 46 -4.85 2.61 2.77
CA VAL A 46 -3.81 3.64 2.97
C VAL A 46 -2.87 3.24 4.10
N ARG A 47 -3.39 2.69 5.20
CA ARG A 47 -2.59 2.24 6.35
C ARG A 47 -1.72 1.03 6.00
N ARG A 48 -2.16 0.13 5.12
CA ARG A 48 -1.32 -0.96 4.57
C ARG A 48 -0.20 -0.42 3.71
N LEU A 49 -0.52 0.48 2.77
CA LEU A 49 0.48 1.09 1.90
C LEU A 49 1.53 1.85 2.72
N ARG A 50 1.09 2.62 3.72
CA ARG A 50 1.99 3.35 4.63
C ARG A 50 2.93 2.41 5.38
N ARG A 51 2.43 1.30 5.96
CA ARG A 51 3.30 0.31 6.62
C ARG A 51 4.33 -0.30 5.67
N TYR A 52 3.97 -0.52 4.41
CA TYR A 52 4.90 -1.02 3.40
C TYR A 52 5.99 0.03 3.09
N LEU A 53 5.61 1.30 2.92
CA LEU A 53 6.54 2.39 2.69
C LEU A 53 7.43 2.67 3.91
N ASP A 54 6.87 2.69 5.12
CA ASP A 54 7.65 2.87 6.36
C ASP A 54 8.67 1.72 6.53
N SER A 55 8.30 0.49 6.15
CA SER A 55 9.21 -0.66 6.13
C SER A 55 10.30 -0.53 5.05
N TRP A 56 9.96 0.02 3.89
CA TRP A 56 10.88 0.24 2.77
C TRP A 56 11.87 1.38 3.09
N ASP A 57 11.39 2.48 3.67
CA ASP A 57 12.21 3.60 4.14
C ASP A 57 13.10 3.18 5.30
N SER A 58 12.64 2.28 6.19
CA SER A 58 13.50 1.69 7.22
C SER A 58 14.60 0.79 6.64
N TRP A 59 14.35 0.15 5.48
CA TRP A 59 15.34 -0.67 4.79
C TRP A 59 16.38 0.19 4.04
N LEU A 60 15.93 1.30 3.44
CA LEU A 60 16.78 2.27 2.75
C LEU A 60 17.49 3.26 3.67
N GLY A 61 16.97 3.46 4.88
CA GLY A 61 17.52 4.34 5.91
C GLY A 61 18.67 3.72 6.71
N ALA A 62 18.98 2.44 6.49
CA ALA A 62 20.24 1.88 6.94
C ALA A 62 21.36 2.63 6.19
N PRO A 63 22.27 3.34 6.89
CA PRO A 63 23.44 3.90 6.23
C PRO A 63 24.11 2.73 5.50
N ALA A 64 24.25 2.83 4.18
CA ALA A 64 25.12 1.92 3.46
C ALA A 64 26.44 1.89 4.25
N PRO A 65 26.96 0.71 4.64
CA PRO A 65 28.22 0.65 5.35
C PRO A 65 29.19 1.51 4.57
N TYR A 66 29.72 2.55 5.22
CA TYR A 66 30.58 3.53 4.57
C TYR A 66 31.61 2.73 3.76
N PRO A 67 31.65 2.87 2.42
CA PRO A 67 32.49 2.01 1.61
C PRO A 67 33.90 2.13 2.16
N ASP A 68 34.48 1.00 2.56
CA ASP A 68 35.82 1.00 3.16
C ASP A 68 36.73 1.74 2.16
N PRO A 69 37.46 2.80 2.58
CA PRO A 69 38.34 3.57 1.70
C PRO A 69 39.38 2.71 0.96
N LEU A 70 39.57 1.46 1.38
CA LEU A 70 40.45 0.49 0.76
C LEU A 70 39.80 -0.34 -0.35
N GLU A 71 38.47 -0.38 -0.44
CA GLU A 71 37.76 -1.10 -1.50
C GLU A 71 38.11 -0.54 -2.88
N LEU A 72 38.18 0.78 -3.02
CA LEU A 72 38.63 1.39 -4.28
C LEU A 72 40.04 0.93 -4.67
N LYS A 73 40.94 0.82 -3.69
CA LYS A 73 42.32 0.38 -3.96
C LYS A 73 42.36 -1.12 -4.24
N ARG A 74 41.49 -1.90 -3.62
CA ARG A 74 41.29 -3.33 -3.91
C ARG A 74 40.86 -3.52 -5.35
N GLU A 75 39.86 -2.78 -5.82
CA GLU A 75 39.42 -2.79 -7.23
C GLU A 75 40.58 -2.45 -8.18
N VAL A 76 41.42 -1.48 -7.83
CA VAL A 76 42.61 -1.14 -8.64
C VAL A 76 43.62 -2.28 -8.71
N CYS A 77 43.84 -3.02 -7.61
CA CYS A 77 44.74 -4.17 -7.61
C CYS A 77 44.16 -5.37 -8.38
N GLU A 78 42.85 -5.64 -8.25
CA GLU A 78 42.15 -6.70 -8.98
C GLU A 78 42.18 -6.47 -10.51
N LEU A 79 42.22 -5.21 -10.95
CA LEU A 79 42.37 -4.86 -12.37
C LEU A 79 43.77 -5.14 -12.93
N ASN A 80 44.78 -5.34 -12.07
CA ASN A 80 46.13 -5.65 -12.48
C ASN A 80 46.47 -7.11 -12.14
N PRO A 81 46.61 -8.01 -13.15
CA PRO A 81 46.78 -9.44 -12.90
C PRO A 81 48.01 -9.75 -12.05
N HIS A 82 49.07 -8.93 -12.14
CA HIS A 82 50.27 -9.13 -11.31
C HIS A 82 50.09 -8.64 -9.88
N CYS A 83 49.26 -7.61 -9.65
CA CYS A 83 48.93 -7.16 -8.30
C CYS A 83 48.00 -8.17 -7.63
N ASP A 84 46.99 -8.65 -8.35
CA ASP A 84 46.00 -9.63 -7.89
C ASP A 84 46.67 -10.95 -7.48
N GLU A 85 47.49 -11.55 -8.35
CA GLU A 85 48.24 -12.77 -8.03
C GLU A 85 49.19 -12.57 -6.84
N LEU A 86 49.83 -11.40 -6.74
CA LEU A 86 50.68 -11.10 -5.59
C LEU A 86 49.87 -10.93 -4.30
N ALA A 87 48.68 -10.32 -4.38
CA ALA A 87 47.79 -10.12 -3.25
C ALA A 87 47.32 -11.45 -2.64
N ASP A 88 47.17 -12.51 -3.43
CA ASP A 88 46.87 -13.85 -2.93
C ASP A 88 47.99 -14.44 -2.06
N HIS A 89 49.23 -14.01 -2.28
CA HIS A 89 50.40 -14.52 -1.55
C HIS A 89 50.77 -13.71 -0.31
N ILE A 90 50.67 -12.37 -0.39
CA ILE A 90 51.15 -11.47 0.66
C ILE A 90 50.06 -10.58 1.27
N GLY A 91 48.85 -10.63 0.72
CA GLY A 91 47.77 -9.73 1.07
C GLY A 91 47.74 -8.45 0.23
N PHE A 92 46.52 -7.96 0.01
CA PHE A 92 46.23 -6.81 -0.85
C PHE A 92 47.02 -5.53 -0.49
N ARG A 93 47.15 -5.17 0.80
CA ARG A 93 47.85 -3.92 1.20
C ARG A 93 49.31 -3.93 0.76
N ASP A 94 49.99 -5.05 0.99
CA ASP A 94 51.41 -5.20 0.70
C ASP A 94 51.65 -5.31 -0.82
N ALA A 95 50.73 -5.97 -1.54
CA ALA A 95 50.77 -6.03 -3.01
C ALA A 95 50.53 -4.65 -3.63
N TYR A 96 49.48 -3.95 -3.21
CA TYR A 96 49.17 -2.61 -3.67
C TYR A 96 50.34 -1.64 -3.42
N GLN A 97 50.97 -1.70 -2.24
CA GLN A 97 52.11 -0.85 -1.91
C GLN A 97 53.33 -1.10 -2.81
N ARG A 98 53.56 -2.34 -3.25
CA ARG A 98 54.67 -2.69 -4.15
C ARG A 98 54.45 -2.20 -5.58
N PHE A 99 53.21 -2.19 -6.06
CA PHE A 99 52.87 -1.76 -7.42
C PHE A 99 52.63 -0.25 -7.54
N TYR A 100 51.93 0.32 -6.55
CA TYR A 100 51.40 1.68 -6.62
C TYR A 100 52.03 2.63 -5.57
N GLY A 101 52.91 2.12 -4.70
CA GLY A 101 53.55 2.90 -3.65
C GLY A 101 52.69 3.05 -2.39
N THR A 102 53.23 3.73 -1.39
CA THR A 102 52.50 4.08 -0.18
C THR A 102 51.45 5.14 -0.47
N VAL A 103 50.25 4.92 0.07
CA VAL A 103 49.19 5.94 0.20
C VAL A 103 49.65 7.02 1.16
#